data_AF-A0A840PC61-F1
#
_entry.id   AF-A0A840PC61-F1
#
_cell.length_a   1.000
_cell.length_b   1.000
_cell.length_c   1.000
_cell.angle_alpha   90.00
_cell.angle_beta   90.00
_cell.angle_gamma   90.00
#
_symmetry.space_group_name_H-M   'P 1'
#
loop_
_entity.id
_entity.type
_entity.pdbx_description
1 polymer ?
#
loop_
_entity_poly.entity_id
_entity_poly.type
_entity_poly.pdbx_seq_one_letter_code
_entity_poly.pdbx_strand_id
1 'polypeptide(L)'
;MRSSPAEAAVLTQSDLRARFDERIGRAVRLLPPGGGDPGFGAVAVVRDAAPETFIRSAVAFARRAAAGTAGPLWYGNFTRTVFLAGDPRNLAVRHPPDVVAPDGAIAWYGPGRLAGHATLRRMLRPFAGTTPVTGAGALRVPLGGGGTRTAYVHVATAGLTLRDYLVHVNHLLAEAVLDGLLADVAALVVRHAPRLPAPPGRHDAVRVAPDPSAPGLLRAHACLTVAS
;
A
#
# COMPACT_ATOMS: atom_id res chain seq x y z
N MET A 1 -5.95 -25.44 34.37
CA MET A 1 -6.72 -24.22 34.07
C MET A 1 -6.36 -23.78 32.66
N ARG A 2 -7.21 -24.09 31.66
CA ARG A 2 -6.98 -23.67 30.27
C ARG A 2 -7.54 -22.26 30.14
N SER A 3 -6.69 -21.28 29.84
CA SER A 3 -7.13 -19.91 29.55
C SER A 3 -8.13 -19.95 28.40
N SER A 4 -9.30 -19.37 28.63
CA SER A 4 -10.33 -19.19 27.60
C SER A 4 -9.73 -18.45 26.40
N PRO A 5 -9.92 -18.89 25.16
CA PRO A 5 -9.46 -18.16 23.99
C PRO A 5 -10.19 -16.81 23.98
N ALA A 6 -9.42 -15.73 24.09
CA ALA A 6 -9.93 -14.37 23.92
C ALA A 6 -10.74 -14.34 22.63
N GLU A 7 -12.04 -14.09 22.75
CA GLU A 7 -12.98 -14.00 21.65
C GLU A 7 -12.43 -12.96 20.66
N ALA A 8 -11.98 -13.44 19.50
CA ALA A 8 -11.34 -12.64 18.47
C ALA A 8 -12.31 -11.54 18.03
N ALA A 9 -12.05 -10.30 18.44
CA ALA A 9 -12.91 -9.17 18.13
C ALA A 9 -12.97 -8.97 16.60
N VAL A 10 -14.13 -9.25 16.01
CA VAL A 10 -14.45 -8.91 14.63
C VAL A 10 -14.44 -7.39 14.51
N LEU A 11 -13.76 -6.84 13.50
CA LEU A 11 -13.77 -5.40 13.23
C LEU A 11 -15.20 -4.94 12.94
N THR A 12 -15.80 -4.21 13.88
CA THR A 12 -17.15 -3.65 13.72
C THR A 12 -17.14 -2.44 12.78
N GLN A 13 -18.30 -2.02 12.26
CA GLN A 13 -18.38 -0.78 11.48
C GLN A 13 -17.95 0.45 12.29
N SER A 14 -18.17 0.46 13.61
CA SER A 14 -17.66 1.52 14.50
C SER A 14 -16.13 1.52 14.53
N ASP A 15 -15.50 0.34 14.65
CA ASP A 15 -14.04 0.20 14.62
C ASP A 15 -13.42 0.61 13.28
N LEU A 16 -14.11 0.30 12.17
CA LEU A 16 -13.68 0.68 10.83
C LEU A 16 -13.82 2.20 10.63
N ARG A 17 -14.92 2.79 11.11
CA ARG A 17 -15.15 4.24 11.06
C ARG A 17 -14.10 4.99 11.86
N ALA A 18 -13.85 4.59 13.10
CA ALA A 18 -12.83 5.21 13.94
C ALA A 18 -11.45 5.22 13.27
N ARG A 19 -11.04 4.09 12.67
CA ARG A 19 -9.75 4.01 11.94
C ARG A 19 -9.74 4.83 10.65
N PHE A 20 -10.85 4.85 9.93
CA PHE A 20 -10.98 5.67 8.72
C PHE A 20 -10.85 7.16 9.08
N ASP A 21 -11.57 7.61 10.10
CA ASP A 21 -11.57 9.01 10.54
C ASP A 21 -10.22 9.41 11.15
N GLU A 22 -9.56 8.52 11.90
CA GLU A 22 -8.19 8.76 12.39
C GLU A 22 -7.22 9.00 11.23
N ARG A 23 -7.30 8.16 10.18
CA ARG A 23 -6.48 8.29 8.98
C ARG A 23 -6.76 9.60 8.25
N ILE A 24 -8.03 9.98 8.08
CA ILE A 24 -8.41 11.27 7.48
C ILE A 24 -7.87 12.44 8.32
N GLY A 25 -8.09 12.41 9.63
CA GLY A 25 -7.63 13.44 10.55
C GLY A 25 -6.11 13.59 10.56
N ARG A 26 -5.36 12.49 10.45
CA ARG A 26 -3.89 12.51 10.35
C ARG A 26 -3.44 13.20 9.08
N ALA A 27 -4.02 12.86 7.93
CA ALA A 27 -3.69 13.52 6.67
C ALA A 27 -4.00 15.03 6.73
N VAL A 28 -5.14 15.43 7.30
CA VAL A 28 -5.48 16.85 7.49
C VAL A 28 -4.46 17.57 8.38
N ARG A 29 -4.00 16.96 9.47
CA ARG A 29 -2.99 17.56 10.37
C ARG A 29 -1.61 17.69 9.73
N LEU A 30 -1.26 16.80 8.81
CA LEU A 30 0.04 16.77 8.14
C LEU A 30 0.06 17.59 6.85
N LEU A 31 -1.07 18.16 6.42
CA LEU A 31 -1.12 19.06 5.29
C LEU A 31 -0.38 20.37 5.59
N PRO A 32 0.47 20.85 4.66
CA PRO A 32 1.10 22.15 4.83
C PRO A 32 0.06 23.28 4.78
N PRO A 33 0.39 24.46 5.35
CA PRO A 33 -0.42 25.67 5.18
C PRO A 33 -0.65 25.96 3.70
N GLY A 34 -1.92 26.07 3.29
CA GLY A 34 -2.33 26.14 1.87
C GLY A 34 -3.03 24.88 1.35
N GLY A 35 -3.10 23.81 2.15
CA GLY A 35 -3.86 22.60 1.84
C GLY A 35 -3.11 21.58 0.97
N GLY A 36 -3.82 20.55 0.52
CA GLY A 36 -3.27 19.53 -0.39
C GLY A 36 -3.11 20.08 -1.80
N ASP A 37 -2.06 19.66 -2.51
CA ASP A 37 -1.93 19.88 -3.94
C ASP A 37 -2.54 18.65 -4.63
N PRO A 38 -3.74 18.73 -5.23
CA PRO A 38 -4.37 17.59 -5.92
C PRO A 38 -3.54 17.11 -7.13
N GLY A 39 -2.58 17.92 -7.55
CA GLY A 39 -1.56 17.58 -8.53
C GLY A 39 -0.35 16.85 -7.94
N PHE A 40 -0.27 16.57 -6.64
CA PHE A 40 0.82 15.83 -6.01
C PHE A 40 0.48 14.34 -5.85
N GLY A 41 1.43 13.47 -6.18
CA GLY A 41 1.22 12.02 -6.13
C GLY A 41 2.42 11.24 -6.63
N ALA A 42 2.21 9.95 -6.91
CA ALA A 42 3.22 9.07 -7.45
C ALA A 42 2.72 8.41 -8.74
N VAL A 43 3.66 8.01 -9.59
CA VAL A 43 3.38 7.17 -10.77
C VAL A 43 4.16 5.88 -10.62
N ALA A 44 3.50 4.75 -10.83
CA ALA A 44 4.12 3.44 -10.91
C ALA A 44 3.91 2.88 -12.31
N VAL A 45 4.99 2.62 -13.05
CA VAL A 45 4.94 1.87 -14.31
C VAL A 45 5.17 0.40 -13.98
N VAL A 46 4.23 -0.44 -14.38
CA VAL A 46 4.16 -1.86 -14.02
C VAL A 46 4.13 -2.69 -15.29
N ARG A 47 5.15 -3.54 -15.45
CA ARG A 47 5.22 -4.56 -16.51
C ARG A 47 4.49 -5.83 -16.08
N ASP A 48 4.79 -6.28 -14.86
CA ASP A 48 4.23 -7.45 -14.20
C ASP A 48 3.89 -7.06 -12.75
N ALA A 49 2.69 -7.46 -12.32
CA ALA A 49 2.14 -7.18 -11.00
C ALA A 49 2.23 -8.38 -10.05
N ALA A 50 3.22 -9.25 -10.24
CA ALA A 50 3.56 -10.31 -9.29
C ALA A 50 3.55 -9.76 -7.84
N PRO A 51 2.72 -10.31 -6.93
CA PRO A 51 2.52 -9.74 -5.60
C PRO A 51 3.82 -9.50 -4.83
N GLU A 52 4.77 -10.43 -4.90
CA GLU A 52 6.06 -10.31 -4.23
C GLU A 52 6.86 -9.10 -4.69
N THR A 53 7.08 -8.99 -6.01
CA THR A 53 7.80 -7.89 -6.62
C THR A 53 7.12 -6.56 -6.30
N PHE A 54 5.79 -6.51 -6.39
CA PHE A 54 5.03 -5.30 -6.07
C PHE A 54 5.20 -4.87 -4.61
N ILE A 55 5.00 -5.78 -3.65
CA ILE A 55 5.11 -5.50 -2.22
C ILE A 55 6.51 -4.99 -1.88
N ARG A 56 7.55 -5.69 -2.36
CA ARG A 56 8.95 -5.30 -2.14
C ARG A 56 9.23 -3.92 -2.72
N SER A 57 8.76 -3.67 -3.94
CA SER A 57 8.97 -2.41 -4.65
C SER A 57 8.23 -1.24 -3.98
N ALA A 58 6.99 -1.45 -3.52
CA ALA A 58 6.21 -0.43 -2.80
C ALA A 58 6.87 -0.04 -1.47
N VAL A 59 7.41 -1.00 -0.71
CA VAL A 59 8.16 -0.70 0.52
C VAL A 59 9.44 0.06 0.22
N ALA A 60 10.22 -0.36 -0.78
CA ALA A 60 11.44 0.34 -1.17
C ALA A 60 11.15 1.79 -1.60
N PHE A 61 10.08 1.99 -2.37
CA PHE A 61 9.61 3.30 -2.77
C PHE A 61 9.21 4.17 -1.56
N ALA A 62 8.40 3.63 -0.66
CA ALA A 62 7.97 4.35 0.53
C ALA A 62 9.16 4.71 1.45
N ARG A 63 10.16 3.83 1.59
CA ARG A 63 11.39 4.12 2.37
C ARG A 63 12.17 5.27 1.75
N ARG A 64 12.29 5.30 0.42
CA ARG A 64 12.95 6.41 -0.30
C ARG A 64 12.20 7.73 -0.11
N ALA A 65 10.87 7.69 -0.13
CA ALA A 65 10.01 8.86 0.12
C ALA A 65 10.12 9.35 1.57
N ALA A 66 10.13 8.43 2.55
CA ALA A 66 10.25 8.72 3.97
C ALA A 66 11.59 9.35 4.35
N ALA A 67 12.68 8.95 3.69
CA ALA A 67 14.01 9.55 3.87
C ALA A 67 14.12 10.97 3.27
N GLY A 68 13.16 11.39 2.45
CA GLY A 68 13.12 12.73 1.86
C GLY A 68 12.16 13.67 2.59
N THR A 69 11.96 14.86 2.01
CA THR A 69 11.01 15.86 2.52
C THR A 69 9.55 15.59 2.10
N ALA A 70 9.29 14.49 1.38
CA ALA A 70 8.01 14.21 0.78
C ALA A 70 7.01 13.48 1.69
N GLY A 71 7.45 12.99 2.86
CA GLY A 71 6.60 12.26 3.82
C GLY A 71 5.32 12.99 4.23
N PRO A 72 5.38 14.28 4.65
CA PRO A 72 4.17 15.05 4.99
C PRO A 72 3.23 15.23 3.79
N LEU A 73 3.78 15.49 2.59
CA LEU A 73 3.00 15.62 1.36
C LEU A 73 2.37 14.30 0.92
N TRP A 74 3.00 13.17 1.23
CA TRP A 74 2.48 11.84 0.97
C TRP A 74 1.21 11.57 1.79
N TYR A 75 1.26 11.86 3.10
CA TYR A 75 0.10 11.74 3.98
C TYR A 75 -1.00 12.71 3.60
N GLY A 76 -0.64 13.99 3.44
CA GLY A 76 -1.60 15.05 3.20
C GLY A 76 -2.39 14.91 1.90
N ASN A 77 -1.79 14.33 0.86
CA ASN A 77 -2.48 14.07 -0.42
C ASN A 77 -3.11 12.68 -0.51
N PHE A 78 -3.18 11.93 0.61
CA PHE A 78 -3.65 10.54 0.65
C PHE A 78 -3.07 9.70 -0.48
N THR A 79 -1.82 10.01 -0.85
CA THR A 79 -1.13 9.69 -2.10
C THR A 79 -1.96 9.08 -3.21
N ARG A 80 -2.36 9.94 -4.13
CA ARG A 80 -2.83 9.49 -5.44
C ARG A 80 -1.68 8.79 -6.19
N THR A 81 -1.67 7.47 -6.18
CA THR A 81 -0.77 6.66 -7.03
C THR A 81 -1.47 6.35 -8.35
N VAL A 82 -0.83 6.70 -9.46
CA VAL A 82 -1.27 6.33 -10.81
C VAL A 82 -0.47 5.11 -11.25
N PHE A 83 -1.13 3.95 -11.33
CA PHE A 83 -0.55 2.74 -11.91
C PHE A 83 -0.73 2.76 -13.43
N LEU A 84 0.36 2.60 -14.18
CA LEU A 84 0.40 2.59 -15.64
C LEU A 84 0.99 1.26 -16.14
N ALA A 85 0.43 0.71 -17.21
CA ALA A 85 0.97 -0.48 -17.87
C ALA A 85 2.10 -0.10 -18.83
N GLY A 86 3.25 -0.75 -18.70
CA GLY A 86 4.41 -0.54 -19.58
C GLY A 86 5.66 -1.28 -19.07
N ASP A 87 6.71 -1.32 -19.89
CA ASP A 87 8.01 -1.87 -19.49
C ASP A 87 8.95 -0.75 -19.04
N PRO A 88 9.33 -0.69 -17.75
CA PRO A 88 10.25 0.33 -17.25
C PRO A 88 11.55 0.48 -18.05
N ARG A 89 12.06 -0.62 -18.61
CA ARG A 89 13.33 -0.65 -19.35
C ARG A 89 13.25 0.19 -20.63
N ASN A 90 12.09 0.25 -21.26
CA ASN A 90 11.87 1.03 -22.48
C ASN A 90 11.78 2.54 -22.20
N LEU A 91 11.67 2.93 -20.92
CA LEU A 91 11.42 4.30 -20.49
C LEU A 91 12.65 4.95 -19.86
N ALA A 92 13.52 4.16 -19.24
CA ALA A 92 14.59 4.63 -18.36
C ALA A 92 15.48 5.72 -18.95
N VAL A 93 15.75 5.69 -20.26
CA VAL A 93 16.58 6.70 -20.93
C VAL A 93 15.87 8.07 -21.04
N ARG A 94 14.57 8.08 -21.34
CA ARG A 94 13.81 9.34 -21.56
C ARG A 94 13.09 9.83 -20.30
N HIS A 95 12.79 8.90 -19.40
CA HIS A 95 12.09 9.11 -18.15
C HIS A 95 12.81 8.29 -17.08
N PRO A 96 13.89 8.83 -16.48
CA PRO A 96 14.61 8.13 -15.42
C PRO A 96 13.71 8.01 -14.18
N PRO A 97 13.53 6.79 -13.63
CA PRO A 97 12.72 6.58 -12.43
C PRO A 97 13.49 6.85 -11.13
N ASP A 98 12.75 7.18 -10.06
CA ASP A 98 13.33 7.41 -8.72
C ASP A 98 13.68 6.09 -8.01
N VAL A 99 12.86 5.06 -8.23
CA VAL A 99 13.06 3.71 -7.69
C VAL A 99 12.69 2.68 -8.74
N VAL A 100 13.51 1.64 -8.88
CA VAL A 100 13.24 0.49 -9.76
C VAL A 100 13.27 -0.78 -8.94
N ALA A 101 12.31 -1.67 -9.15
CA ALA A 101 12.34 -3.00 -8.56
C ALA A 101 13.58 -3.78 -9.05
N PRO A 102 14.16 -4.70 -8.24
CA PRO A 102 15.38 -5.42 -8.63
C PRO A 102 15.30 -6.17 -9.96
N ASP A 103 14.12 -6.66 -10.34
CA ASP A 103 13.85 -7.38 -11.59
C ASP A 103 13.48 -6.45 -12.77
N GLY A 104 13.50 -5.13 -12.54
CA GLY A 104 13.10 -4.11 -13.51
C GLY A 104 11.63 -4.15 -13.91
N ALA A 105 10.77 -4.90 -13.21
CA ALA A 105 9.36 -5.06 -13.58
C ALA A 105 8.51 -3.85 -13.18
N ILE A 106 8.95 -3.08 -12.18
CA ILE A 106 8.24 -1.91 -11.65
C ILE A 106 9.20 -0.74 -11.52
N ALA A 107 8.77 0.44 -11.97
CA ALA A 107 9.47 1.70 -11.74
C ALA A 107 8.53 2.74 -11.14
N TRP A 108 9.04 3.48 -10.17
CA TRP A 108 8.32 4.54 -9.45
C TRP A 108 8.88 5.91 -9.80
N TYR A 109 7.98 6.87 -9.88
CA TYR A 109 8.26 8.28 -10.11
C TYR A 109 7.52 9.11 -9.07
N GLY A 110 8.22 10.06 -8.46
CA GLY A 110 7.76 10.85 -7.33
C GLY A 110 8.15 10.22 -5.98
N PRO A 111 7.38 10.48 -4.90
CA PRO A 111 6.23 11.40 -4.86
C PRO A 111 6.60 12.83 -5.26
N GLY A 112 5.75 13.46 -6.05
CA GLY A 112 6.00 14.80 -6.61
C GLY A 112 4.79 15.35 -7.36
N ARG A 113 4.97 16.49 -8.04
CA ARG A 113 3.93 17.04 -8.92
C ARG A 113 3.71 16.14 -10.12
N LEU A 114 2.51 15.57 -10.24
CA LEU A 114 2.05 14.74 -11.35
C LEU A 114 2.09 15.44 -12.72
N ALA A 115 2.12 16.78 -12.74
CA ALA A 115 2.36 17.55 -13.96
C ALA A 115 3.76 17.28 -14.55
N GLY A 116 4.76 17.05 -13.69
CA GLY A 116 6.11 16.63 -14.11
C GLY A 116 6.16 15.25 -14.77
N HIS A 117 5.10 14.44 -14.60
CA HIS A 117 4.94 13.13 -15.23
C HIS A 117 3.84 13.11 -16.28
N ALA A 118 3.41 14.27 -16.80
CA ALA A 118 2.30 14.35 -17.76
C ALA A 118 2.59 13.60 -19.07
N THR A 119 3.81 13.69 -19.60
CA THR A 119 4.21 12.96 -20.83
C THR A 119 4.12 11.46 -20.63
N LEU A 120 4.68 10.95 -19.53
CA LEU A 120 4.61 9.53 -19.18
C LEU A 120 3.16 9.04 -19.06
N ARG A 121 2.32 9.80 -18.35
CA ARG A 121 0.89 9.48 -18.12
C ARG A 121 0.03 9.55 -19.39
N ARG A 122 0.42 10.34 -20.40
CA ARG A 122 -0.28 10.40 -21.70
C ARG A 122 0.12 9.27 -22.63
N MET A 123 1.37 8.81 -22.53
CA MET A 123 1.92 7.76 -23.40
C MET A 123 1.44 6.36 -23.00
N LEU A 124 1.29 6.11 -21.70
CA LEU A 124 0.95 4.79 -21.18
C LEU A 124 -0.53 4.71 -20.80
N ARG A 125 -1.08 3.50 -20.89
CA ARG A 125 -2.45 3.23 -20.43
C ARG A 125 -2.47 3.05 -18.92
N PRO A 126 -3.55 3.45 -18.24
CA PRO A 126 -3.79 3.03 -16.86
C PRO A 126 -3.70 1.51 -16.75
N PHE A 127 -3.02 1.05 -15.69
CA PHE A 127 -2.94 -0.37 -15.40
C PHE A 127 -4.34 -0.90 -15.10
N ALA A 128 -4.78 -1.87 -15.90
CA ALA A 128 -6.12 -2.44 -15.83
C ALA A 128 -6.01 -3.97 -15.88
N GLY A 129 -6.86 -4.64 -15.11
CA GLY A 129 -6.92 -6.09 -15.04
C GLY A 129 -7.96 -6.53 -14.02
N THR A 130 -8.84 -7.45 -14.43
CA THR A 130 -9.86 -8.06 -13.58
C THR A 130 -9.41 -9.38 -12.98
N THR A 131 -8.18 -9.82 -13.28
CA THR A 131 -7.63 -11.08 -12.78
C THR A 131 -7.70 -11.06 -11.26
N PRO A 132 -8.47 -11.99 -10.64
CA PRO A 132 -8.53 -12.08 -9.21
C PRO A 132 -7.13 -12.34 -8.68
N VAL A 133 -6.77 -11.68 -7.59
CA VAL A 133 -5.52 -11.98 -6.90
C VAL A 133 -5.70 -13.32 -6.19
N THR A 134 -5.34 -14.39 -6.90
CA THR A 134 -5.33 -15.75 -6.38
C THR A 134 -3.91 -16.11 -5.98
N GLY A 135 -3.70 -16.38 -4.70
CA GLY A 135 -2.47 -16.98 -4.20
C GLY A 135 -2.84 -18.09 -3.24
N ALA A 136 -2.46 -19.33 -3.55
CA ALA A 136 -2.52 -20.39 -2.57
C ALA A 136 -1.32 -20.23 -1.62
N GLY A 137 -1.59 -19.97 -0.34
CA GLY A 137 -0.58 -19.97 0.71
C GLY A 137 -0.02 -18.60 1.09
N ALA A 138 0.88 -18.62 2.07
CA ALA A 138 1.54 -17.43 2.59
C ALA A 138 2.79 -17.12 1.76
N LEU A 139 2.91 -15.89 1.29
CA LEU A 139 4.06 -15.37 0.57
C LEU A 139 5.04 -14.70 1.54
N ARG A 140 6.30 -15.12 1.56
CA ARG A 140 7.35 -14.44 2.34
C ARG A 140 8.10 -13.46 1.45
N VAL A 141 8.01 -12.16 1.77
CA VAL A 141 8.65 -11.07 1.02
C VAL A 141 9.80 -10.47 1.83
N PRO A 142 11.07 -10.69 1.45
CA PRO A 142 12.19 -10.02 2.10
C PRO A 142 12.17 -8.51 1.77
N LEU A 143 12.32 -7.66 2.79
CA LEU A 143 12.31 -6.20 2.63
C LEU A 143 13.70 -5.59 2.47
N GLY A 144 14.76 -6.35 2.79
CA GLY A 144 16.12 -5.83 2.89
C GLY A 144 16.27 -4.78 4.01
N GLY A 145 17.50 -4.30 4.22
CA GLY A 145 17.78 -3.23 5.19
C GLY A 145 18.09 -3.68 6.62
N GLY A 146 18.51 -4.94 6.82
CA GLY A 146 19.12 -5.39 8.08
C GLY A 146 18.20 -5.54 9.29
N GLY A 147 16.90 -5.32 9.14
CA GLY A 147 15.92 -5.56 10.22
C GLY A 147 15.91 -7.02 10.68
N THR A 148 15.35 -7.26 11.86
CA THR A 148 15.32 -8.60 12.50
C THR A 148 13.94 -9.20 12.61
N ARG A 149 12.88 -8.37 12.58
CA ARG A 149 11.51 -8.80 12.87
C ARG A 149 10.78 -9.27 11.62
N THR A 150 9.74 -10.06 11.82
CA THR A 150 8.77 -10.42 10.76
C THR A 150 7.45 -9.71 11.04
N ALA A 151 6.85 -9.11 10.01
CA ALA A 151 5.48 -8.62 10.09
C ALA A 151 4.56 -9.46 9.20
N TYR A 152 3.28 -9.50 9.57
CA TYR A 152 2.25 -10.27 8.89
C TYR A 152 1.28 -9.30 8.21
N VAL A 153 0.98 -9.56 6.94
CA VAL A 153 0.01 -8.80 6.17
C VAL A 153 -1.10 -9.75 5.73
N HIS A 154 -2.35 -9.42 6.04
CA HIS A 154 -3.49 -10.12 5.46
C HIS A 154 -4.19 -9.20 4.47
N VAL A 155 -4.54 -9.72 3.30
CA VAL A 155 -5.23 -8.98 2.24
C VAL A 155 -6.53 -9.68 1.91
N ALA A 156 -7.66 -8.97 2.03
CA ALA A 156 -8.96 -9.45 1.61
C ALA A 156 -9.13 -9.28 0.11
N THR A 157 -9.24 -10.37 -0.64
CA THR A 157 -9.24 -10.35 -2.11
C THR A 157 -10.62 -10.41 -2.75
N ALA A 158 -11.69 -10.75 -2.01
CA ALA A 158 -13.02 -10.86 -2.60
C ALA A 158 -13.48 -9.53 -3.21
N GLY A 159 -13.83 -9.53 -4.49
CA GLY A 159 -14.31 -8.34 -5.19
C GLY A 159 -13.23 -7.28 -5.46
N LEU A 160 -11.93 -7.59 -5.26
CA LEU A 160 -10.85 -6.69 -5.68
C LEU A 160 -10.45 -6.99 -7.12
N THR A 161 -10.38 -5.94 -7.95
CA THR A 161 -9.58 -5.99 -9.17
C THR A 161 -8.09 -5.98 -8.82
N LEU A 162 -7.24 -6.32 -9.79
CA LEU A 162 -5.79 -6.20 -9.60
C LEU A 162 -5.39 -4.74 -9.27
N ARG A 163 -6.05 -3.76 -9.90
CA ARG A 163 -5.81 -2.34 -9.60
C ARG A 163 -6.17 -2.00 -8.15
N ASP A 164 -7.31 -2.47 -7.65
CA ASP A 164 -7.71 -2.24 -6.25
C ASP A 164 -6.70 -2.85 -5.29
N TYR A 165 -6.22 -4.06 -5.59
CA TYR A 165 -5.15 -4.68 -4.84
C TYR A 165 -3.89 -3.80 -4.76
N LEU A 166 -3.39 -3.30 -5.90
CA LEU A 166 -2.21 -2.43 -5.93
C LEU A 166 -2.43 -1.17 -5.10
N VAL A 167 -3.61 -0.54 -5.21
CA VAL A 167 -3.96 0.66 -4.44
C VAL A 167 -3.96 0.35 -2.93
N HIS A 168 -4.73 -0.65 -2.49
CA HIS A 168 -4.89 -0.93 -1.07
C HIS A 168 -3.59 -1.39 -0.41
N VAL A 169 -2.83 -2.26 -1.08
CA VAL A 169 -1.55 -2.75 -0.58
C VAL A 169 -0.49 -1.64 -0.57
N ASN A 170 -0.40 -0.83 -1.63
CA ASN A 170 0.52 0.33 -1.64
C ASN A 170 0.24 1.28 -0.47
N HIS A 171 -1.03 1.64 -0.24
CA HIS A 171 -1.38 2.53 0.86
C HIS A 171 -1.03 1.96 2.22
N LEU A 172 -1.39 0.69 2.48
CA LEU A 172 -1.06 0.04 3.75
C LEU A 172 0.45 0.07 4.01
N LEU A 173 1.24 -0.36 3.01
CA LEU A 173 2.68 -0.49 3.16
C LEU A 173 3.37 0.88 3.26
N ALA A 174 2.96 1.85 2.46
CA ALA A 174 3.55 3.18 2.49
C ALA A 174 3.27 3.90 3.81
N GLU A 175 2.02 3.85 4.30
CA GLU A 175 1.66 4.41 5.61
C GLU A 175 2.41 3.66 6.73
N ALA A 176 2.52 2.33 6.67
CA ALA A 176 3.28 1.58 7.67
C ALA A 176 4.79 1.91 7.67
N VAL A 177 5.40 2.19 6.52
CA VAL A 177 6.78 2.68 6.45
C VAL A 177 6.89 4.08 7.07
N LEU A 178 6.00 4.99 6.69
CA LEU A 178 6.02 6.37 7.15
C LEU A 178 5.73 6.51 8.65
N ASP A 179 4.92 5.62 9.21
CA ASP A 179 4.67 5.50 10.64
C ASP A 179 5.79 4.77 11.41
N GLY A 180 6.83 4.30 10.70
CA GLY A 180 7.96 3.60 11.31
C GLY A 180 7.68 2.15 11.70
N LEU A 181 6.49 1.61 11.42
CA LEU A 181 6.12 0.22 11.74
C LEU A 181 7.02 -0.81 11.03
N LEU A 182 7.59 -0.44 9.88
CA LEU A 182 8.46 -1.30 9.08
C LEU A 182 9.96 -0.94 9.19
N ALA A 183 10.35 -0.18 10.21
CA ALA A 183 11.74 0.24 10.41
C ALA A 183 12.68 -0.95 10.69
N ASP A 184 12.30 -1.86 11.59
CA ASP A 184 13.08 -3.05 11.98
C ASP A 184 12.50 -4.37 11.43
N VAL A 185 11.71 -4.30 10.35
CA VAL A 185 11.10 -5.48 9.74
C VAL A 185 12.00 -6.00 8.61
N ALA A 186 12.49 -7.22 8.78
CA ALA A 186 13.31 -7.95 7.81
C ALA A 186 12.49 -8.49 6.64
N ALA A 187 11.28 -8.98 6.94
CA ALA A 187 10.42 -9.67 5.99
C ALA A 187 8.94 -9.51 6.33
N LEU A 188 8.11 -9.54 5.28
CA LEU A 188 6.66 -9.65 5.40
C LEU A 188 6.22 -11.08 5.11
N VAL A 189 5.28 -11.59 5.89
CA VAL A 189 4.51 -12.79 5.55
C VAL A 189 3.12 -12.34 5.13
N VAL A 190 2.84 -12.44 3.85
CA VAL A 190 1.60 -11.94 3.23
C VAL A 190 0.66 -13.11 2.96
N ARG A 191 -0.57 -13.00 3.44
CA ARG A 191 -1.63 -13.97 3.20
C ARG A 191 -2.79 -13.30 2.47
N HIS A 192 -3.14 -13.86 1.32
CA HIS A 192 -4.31 -13.47 0.57
C HIS A 192 -5.47 -14.41 0.94
N ALA A 193 -6.60 -13.86 1.30
CA ALA A 193 -7.80 -14.63 1.62
C ALA A 193 -9.04 -13.89 1.09
N PRO A 194 -10.14 -14.57 0.76
CA PRO A 194 -11.35 -13.90 0.29
C PRO A 194 -11.85 -12.81 1.26
N ARG A 195 -11.75 -13.09 2.57
CA ARG A 195 -12.07 -12.16 3.66
C ARG A 195 -10.90 -12.13 4.64
N LEU A 196 -10.72 -11.00 5.33
CA LEU A 196 -9.76 -10.95 6.43
C LEU A 196 -10.21 -11.96 7.49
N PRO A 197 -9.28 -12.77 8.04
CA PRO A 197 -9.62 -13.60 9.17
C PRO A 197 -10.08 -12.70 10.33
N ALA A 198 -11.05 -13.16 11.12
CA ALA A 198 -11.28 -12.57 12.44
C ALA A 198 -9.94 -12.69 13.20
N PRO A 199 -9.30 -11.57 13.58
CA PRO A 199 -7.92 -11.65 14.02
C PRO A 199 -7.84 -12.24 15.43
N PRO A 200 -6.90 -13.15 15.70
CA PRO A 200 -6.38 -13.26 17.05
C PRO A 200 -5.51 -12.01 17.32
N GLY A 201 -6.05 -11.03 18.03
CA GLY A 201 -5.30 -9.88 18.57
C GLY A 201 -5.39 -8.56 17.80
N ARG A 202 -4.58 -7.59 18.24
CA ARG A 202 -4.56 -6.20 17.75
C ARG A 202 -3.81 -6.09 16.42
N HIS A 203 -4.36 -5.31 15.48
CA HIS A 203 -3.65 -4.88 14.28
C HIS A 203 -2.94 -3.55 14.52
N ASP A 204 -1.68 -3.45 14.06
CA ASP A 204 -0.89 -2.23 14.14
C ASP A 204 -1.30 -1.23 13.04
N ALA A 205 -1.70 -1.73 11.87
CA ALA A 205 -2.32 -0.91 10.82
C ALA A 205 -3.43 -1.65 10.09
N VAL A 206 -4.46 -0.91 9.65
CA VAL A 206 -5.59 -1.44 8.87
C VAL A 206 -5.92 -0.49 7.74
N ARG A 207 -5.96 -1.01 6.51
CA ARG A 207 -6.42 -0.27 5.34
C ARG A 207 -7.95 -0.34 5.25
N VAL A 208 -8.61 0.73 5.66
CA VAL A 208 -10.07 0.90 5.57
C VAL A 208 -10.45 1.82 4.42
N ALA A 209 -11.46 1.45 3.62
CA ALA A 209 -12.04 2.29 2.58
C ALA A 209 -13.55 2.04 2.43
N PRO A 210 -14.31 2.93 1.76
CA PRO A 210 -15.70 2.66 1.40
C PRO A 210 -15.85 1.36 0.62
N ASP A 211 -16.88 0.58 0.95
CA ASP A 211 -17.17 -0.66 0.23
C ASP A 211 -17.95 -0.36 -1.07
N PRO A 212 -17.38 -0.62 -2.25
CA PRO A 212 -18.06 -0.35 -3.51
C PRO A 212 -19.29 -1.26 -3.72
N SER A 213 -19.36 -2.41 -3.02
CA SER A 213 -20.48 -3.36 -3.09
C SER A 213 -21.59 -3.08 -2.07
N ALA A 214 -21.32 -2.22 -1.07
CA ALA A 214 -22.27 -1.88 -0.02
C ALA A 214 -22.19 -0.38 0.33
N PRO A 215 -22.90 0.48 -0.43
CA PRO A 215 -22.86 1.93 -0.23
C PRO A 215 -23.14 2.34 1.22
N GLY A 216 -22.31 3.25 1.76
CA GLY A 216 -22.39 3.73 3.13
C GLY A 216 -21.59 2.91 4.16
N LEU A 217 -21.23 1.67 3.82
CA LEU A 217 -20.39 0.83 4.67
C LEU A 217 -18.90 1.00 4.37
N LEU A 218 -18.09 0.73 5.40
CA LEU A 218 -16.65 0.65 5.28
C LEU A 218 -16.21 -0.81 5.25
N ARG A 219 -15.08 -1.06 4.58
CA ARG A 219 -14.44 -2.37 4.50
C ARG A 219 -12.96 -2.27 4.85
N ALA A 220 -12.47 -3.25 5.61
CA ALA A 220 -11.04 -3.49 5.76
C ALA A 220 -10.53 -4.32 4.59
N HIS A 221 -9.61 -3.74 3.80
CA HIS A 221 -9.03 -4.37 2.62
C HIS A 221 -7.73 -5.11 2.93
N ALA A 222 -6.97 -4.61 3.89
CA ALA A 222 -5.74 -5.25 4.35
C ALA A 222 -5.43 -4.86 5.80
N CYS A 223 -4.72 -5.70 6.53
CA CYS A 223 -4.22 -5.40 7.86
C CYS A 223 -2.77 -5.85 8.03
N LEU A 224 -2.06 -5.17 8.93
CA LEU A 224 -0.67 -5.41 9.26
C LEU A 224 -0.51 -5.60 10.76
N THR A 225 0.29 -6.59 11.14
CA THR A 225 0.71 -6.85 12.52
C THR A 225 2.21 -7.11 12.55
N VAL A 226 2.95 -6.41 13.39
CA VAL A 226 4.40 -6.59 13.60
C VAL A 226 4.58 -7.56 14.76
N ALA A 227 5.25 -8.69 14.53
CA ALA A 227 5.51 -9.64 15.61
C ALA A 227 6.47 -9.03 16.63
N SER A 228 6.05 -8.97 17.90
CA SER A 228 6.88 -8.57 19.06
C SER A 228 8.22 -9.28 19.07
#